data_AF-A0A835ASG4-F1
#
_entry.id   AF-A0A835ASG4-F1
#
_cell.length_a   1.000
_cell.length_b   1.000
_cell.length_c   1.000
_cell.angle_alpha   90.00
_cell.angle_beta   90.00
_cell.angle_gamma   90.00
#
_symmetry.space_group_name_H-M   'P 1'
#
loop_
_entity.id
_entity.type
_entity.pdbx_description
1 polymer ?
#
loop_
_entity_poly.entity_id
_entity_poly.type
_entity_poly.pdbx_seq_one_letter_code
_entity_poly.pdbx_strand_id
1 'polypeptide(L)'
;MLMGATAGGEVTSLMSTRCPYLRSLRLCLTVVDGDDVSIRSGSLHSLSLRLLGTRRLEVVAPILDNLYLCNTIDDEVCVSAPKLAELAWRGAAYYPYHLHRFDGVGRCLRLLDIDIGAGSVVASLLRKFDEAHGLKLAISMPREITAYESFLNETNKMPKCKILTVSLSWNQHGSAPVVLHILRSCSSVKRVSIQLYDYSGCSSVISNLFLPF
;
A
#
# COMPACT_ATOMS: atom_id res chain seq x y z
N MET A 1 12.77 10.14 12.89
CA MET A 1 12.56 8.70 12.67
C MET A 1 12.94 8.02 13.97
N LEU A 2 11.99 7.35 14.64
CA LEU A 2 12.26 6.56 15.84
C LEU A 2 12.52 5.12 15.39
N MET A 3 13.63 4.53 15.85
CA MET A 3 14.02 3.15 15.59
C MET A 3 14.30 2.46 16.93
N GLY A 4 13.78 1.25 17.11
CA GLY A 4 13.97 0.47 18.33
C GLY A 4 13.01 -0.71 18.43
N ALA A 5 13.25 -1.55 19.43
CA ALA A 5 12.30 -2.56 19.90
C ALA A 5 11.51 -1.96 21.07
N THR A 6 10.19 -2.05 21.02
CA THR A 6 9.30 -1.46 22.04
C THR A 6 8.09 -2.36 22.25
N ALA A 7 7.53 -2.39 23.46
CA ALA A 7 6.22 -3.01 23.67
C ALA A 7 5.11 -2.20 22.97
N GLY A 8 4.05 -2.86 22.48
CA GLY A 8 2.99 -2.18 21.71
C GLY A 8 2.26 -1.12 22.54
N GLY A 9 2.05 -1.41 23.84
CA GLY A 9 1.46 -0.49 24.80
C GLY A 9 2.25 0.83 24.98
N GLU A 10 3.58 0.79 24.89
CA GLU A 10 4.42 1.99 24.98
C GLU A 10 4.23 2.90 23.75
N VAL A 11 4.12 2.30 22.55
CA VAL A 11 3.84 3.03 21.31
C VAL A 11 2.49 3.75 21.40
N THR A 12 1.46 3.09 21.92
CA THR A 12 0.14 3.70 22.15
C THR A 12 0.18 4.81 23.21
N SER A 13 0.95 4.64 24.28
CA SER A 13 1.08 5.65 25.34
C SER A 13 1.81 6.92 24.88
N LEU A 14 2.83 6.79 24.03
CA LEU A 14 3.59 7.91 23.46
C LEU A 14 2.70 8.81 22.59
N MET A 15 1.76 8.22 21.86
CA MET A 15 0.94 8.92 20.88
C MET A 15 -0.30 9.58 21.46
N SER A 16 -0.87 9.03 22.53
CA SER A 16 -2.13 9.50 23.10
C SER A 16 -2.03 10.73 24.00
N THR A 17 -0.84 11.10 24.50
CA THR A 17 -0.73 12.11 25.58
C THR A 17 0.31 13.21 25.43
N ARG A 18 1.36 13.07 24.60
CA ARG A 18 2.53 13.98 24.66
C ARG A 18 2.69 14.96 23.51
N CYS A 19 1.96 14.81 22.40
CA CYS A 19 2.16 15.63 21.19
C CYS A 19 0.83 16.01 20.49
N PRO A 20 -0.01 16.87 21.07
CA PRO A 20 -1.35 17.19 20.56
C PRO A 20 -1.37 17.93 19.21
N TYR A 21 -0.23 18.46 18.77
CA TYR A 21 -0.08 19.17 17.50
C TYR A 21 0.75 18.42 16.47
N LEU A 22 1.05 17.14 16.71
CA LEU A 22 1.86 16.34 15.80
C LEU A 22 1.14 16.17 14.47
N ARG A 23 1.74 16.68 13.39
CA ARG A 23 1.17 16.61 12.04
C ARG A 23 1.74 15.48 11.19
N SER A 24 2.98 15.05 11.46
CA SER A 24 3.64 13.98 10.72
C SER A 24 4.35 13.04 11.67
N LEU A 25 4.15 11.74 11.47
CA LEU A 25 4.76 10.69 12.27
C LEU A 25 5.39 9.65 11.35
N ARG A 26 6.63 9.29 11.64
CA ARG A 26 7.32 8.17 11.00
C ARG A 26 7.93 7.24 12.06
N LEU A 27 7.44 6.01 12.10
CA LEU A 27 7.90 4.95 13.00
C LEU A 27 8.44 3.76 12.21
N CYS A 28 9.53 3.20 12.72
CA CYS A 28 10.12 1.96 12.24
C CYS A 28 10.50 1.13 13.47
N LEU A 29 9.62 0.21 13.88
CA LEU A 29 9.75 -0.49 15.14
C LEU A 29 9.52 -1.98 14.96
N THR A 30 10.15 -2.77 15.83
CA THR A 30 9.77 -4.16 16.07
C THR A 30 8.98 -4.20 17.37
N VAL A 31 7.74 -4.65 17.29
CA VAL A 31 6.88 -4.85 18.46
C VAL A 31 7.27 -6.19 19.07
N VAL A 32 7.66 -6.16 20.34
CA VAL A 32 7.99 -7.37 21.10
C VAL A 32 6.67 -7.99 21.58
N ASP A 33 6.62 -9.33 21.66
CA ASP A 33 5.52 -10.12 22.23
C ASP A 33 4.17 -10.11 21.47
N GLY A 34 4.12 -9.59 20.23
CA GLY A 34 2.90 -9.69 19.42
C GLY A 34 1.82 -8.67 19.78
N ASP A 35 2.15 -7.65 20.58
CA ASP A 35 1.18 -6.67 21.08
C ASP A 35 0.43 -5.92 19.98
N ASP A 36 -0.78 -5.51 20.31
CA ASP A 36 -1.60 -4.60 19.52
C ASP A 36 -1.03 -3.17 19.60
N VAL A 37 -1.08 -2.45 18.48
CA VAL A 37 -0.67 -1.04 18.39
C VAL A 37 -1.87 -0.18 18.03
N SER A 38 -2.21 0.78 18.89
CA SER A 38 -3.23 1.80 18.61
C SER A 38 -2.60 3.19 18.50
N ILE A 39 -2.93 3.90 17.42
CA ILE A 39 -2.53 5.28 17.16
C ILE A 39 -3.79 6.14 17.06
N ARG A 40 -3.96 7.06 18.01
CA ARG A 40 -5.08 8.00 18.04
C ARG A 40 -4.56 9.42 18.05
N SER A 41 -4.87 10.19 17.01
CA SER A 41 -4.41 11.58 16.92
C SER A 41 -5.37 12.45 16.12
N GLY A 42 -5.84 13.54 16.74
CA GLY A 42 -6.70 14.53 16.09
C GLY A 42 -5.98 15.49 15.15
N SER A 43 -4.64 15.56 15.20
CA SER A 43 -3.82 16.53 14.46
C SER A 43 -2.98 15.93 13.33
N LEU A 44 -2.97 14.60 13.21
CA LEU A 44 -2.04 13.88 12.35
C LEU A 44 -2.51 13.92 10.89
N HIS A 45 -1.68 14.51 10.02
CA HIS A 45 -1.90 14.60 8.57
C HIS A 45 -1.15 13.51 7.78
N SER A 46 -0.01 13.06 8.29
CA SER A 46 0.84 12.08 7.60
C SER A 46 1.35 11.03 8.57
N LEU A 47 1.20 9.76 8.22
CA LEU A 47 1.62 8.61 9.00
C LEU A 47 2.40 7.65 8.13
N SER A 48 3.62 7.32 8.55
CA SER A 48 4.47 6.33 7.92
C SER A 48 4.90 5.29 8.95
N LEU A 49 4.52 4.04 8.72
CA LEU A 49 4.77 2.94 9.65
C LEU A 49 5.53 1.82 8.95
N ARG A 50 6.51 1.29 9.68
CA ARG A 50 7.06 -0.05 9.52
C ARG A 50 7.03 -0.70 10.90
N LEU A 51 6.23 -1.76 11.05
CA LEU A 51 5.95 -2.42 12.31
C LEU A 51 6.13 -3.92 12.11
N LEU A 52 7.08 -4.54 12.81
CA LEU A 52 7.28 -5.99 12.70
C LEU A 52 6.77 -6.67 13.96
N GLY A 53 6.09 -7.81 13.82
CA GLY A 53 5.64 -8.61 14.96
C GLY A 53 4.48 -8.00 15.75
N THR A 54 3.64 -7.17 15.12
CA THR A 54 2.38 -6.73 15.73
C THR A 54 1.22 -7.57 15.20
N ARG A 55 0.32 -7.97 16.11
CA ARG A 55 -0.89 -8.70 15.75
C ARG A 55 -1.93 -7.77 15.10
N ARG A 56 -2.17 -6.60 15.69
CA ARG A 56 -3.20 -5.67 15.21
C ARG A 56 -2.74 -4.23 15.23
N LEU A 57 -3.01 -3.51 14.14
CA LEU A 57 -2.85 -2.06 14.06
C LEU A 57 -4.21 -1.36 14.00
N GLU A 58 -4.46 -0.45 14.94
CA GLU A 58 -5.59 0.48 14.91
C GLU A 58 -5.08 1.92 14.70
N VAL A 59 -5.61 2.61 13.68
CA VAL A 59 -5.33 4.02 13.41
C VAL A 59 -6.63 4.81 13.44
N VAL A 60 -6.76 5.75 14.37
CA VAL A 60 -7.86 6.71 14.43
C VAL A 60 -7.29 8.11 14.26
N ALA A 61 -7.36 8.63 13.04
CA ALA A 61 -6.78 9.92 12.68
C ALA A 61 -7.71 10.66 11.70
N PRO A 62 -8.68 11.45 12.22
CA PRO A 62 -9.75 12.06 11.42
C PRO A 62 -9.29 12.97 10.27
N ILE A 63 -8.10 13.57 10.40
CA ILE A 63 -7.55 14.51 9.42
C ILE A 63 -6.36 13.95 8.64
N LEU A 64 -6.09 12.66 8.78
CA LEU A 64 -5.01 11.99 8.08
C LEU A 64 -5.26 12.03 6.58
N ASP A 65 -4.33 12.64 5.85
CA ASP A 65 -4.35 12.78 4.39
C ASP A 65 -3.48 11.70 3.72
N ASN A 66 -2.36 11.33 4.37
CA ASN A 66 -1.36 10.44 3.79
C ASN A 66 -1.01 9.29 4.75
N LEU A 67 -1.22 8.05 4.30
CA LEU A 67 -0.87 6.84 5.03
C LEU A 67 0.12 5.99 4.23
N TYR A 68 1.26 5.68 4.84
CA TYR A 68 2.26 4.78 4.30
C TYR A 68 2.47 3.61 5.28
N LEU A 69 2.21 2.40 4.81
CA LEU A 69 2.41 1.16 5.55
C LEU A 69 3.43 0.30 4.80
N CYS A 70 4.50 -0.12 5.48
CA CYS A 70 5.53 -0.96 4.90
C CYS A 70 5.94 -2.09 5.85
N ASN A 71 5.73 -3.35 5.49
CA ASN A 71 6.10 -4.49 6.36
C ASN A 71 5.56 -4.31 7.78
N THR A 72 4.23 -4.19 7.91
CA THR A 72 3.61 -3.62 9.10
C THR A 72 2.79 -4.56 9.97
N ILE A 73 2.18 -5.62 9.44
CA ILE A 73 1.26 -6.45 10.25
C ILE A 73 1.23 -7.88 9.72
N ASP A 74 1.21 -8.87 10.63
CA ASP A 74 1.00 -10.27 10.28
C ASP A 74 -0.50 -10.64 10.18
N ASP A 75 -1.39 -9.97 10.95
CA ASP A 75 -2.85 -10.23 10.94
C ASP A 75 -3.78 -9.06 10.52
N GLU A 76 -4.18 -8.14 11.43
CA GLU A 76 -5.32 -7.20 11.21
C GLU A 76 -4.93 -5.71 11.21
N VAL A 77 -5.52 -4.92 10.30
CA VAL A 77 -5.36 -3.45 10.23
C VAL A 77 -6.73 -2.77 10.17
N CYS A 78 -6.96 -1.83 11.09
CA CYS A 78 -8.17 -1.01 11.14
C CYS A 78 -7.79 0.47 11.01
N VAL A 79 -8.25 1.14 9.96
CA VAL A 79 -7.97 2.55 9.70
C VAL A 79 -9.26 3.35 9.68
N SER A 80 -9.41 4.29 10.61
CA SER A 80 -10.44 5.33 10.64
C SER A 80 -9.83 6.67 10.27
N ALA A 81 -9.88 7.01 8.97
CA ALA A 81 -9.25 8.20 8.39
C ALA A 81 -10.10 8.80 7.25
N PRO A 82 -11.21 9.50 7.55
CA PRO A 82 -12.17 9.95 6.55
C PRO A 82 -11.62 10.95 5.52
N LYS A 83 -10.51 11.63 5.82
CA LYS A 83 -9.84 12.55 4.90
C LYS A 83 -8.67 11.93 4.13
N LEU A 84 -8.49 10.61 4.21
CA LEU A 84 -7.38 9.94 3.56
C LEU A 84 -7.48 10.11 2.04
N ALA A 85 -6.43 10.69 1.46
CA ALA A 85 -6.34 10.89 0.01
C ALA A 85 -5.21 10.06 -0.60
N GLU A 86 -4.16 9.73 0.15
CA GLU A 86 -3.05 8.92 -0.33
C GLU A 86 -2.82 7.70 0.57
N LEU A 87 -2.85 6.53 -0.06
CA LEU A 87 -2.52 5.26 0.59
C LEU A 87 -1.37 4.60 -0.16
N ALA A 88 -0.29 4.36 0.56
CA ALA A 88 0.81 3.52 0.13
C ALA A 88 0.90 2.29 1.03
N TRP A 89 0.77 1.10 0.45
CA TRP A 89 0.82 -0.17 1.13
C TRP A 89 1.85 -1.08 0.47
N ARG A 90 3.03 -1.16 1.06
CA ARG A 90 4.18 -1.86 0.51
C ARG A 90 4.59 -3.02 1.42
N GLY A 91 5.10 -4.10 0.84
CA GLY A 91 5.68 -5.16 1.65
C GLY A 91 5.89 -6.48 0.94
N ALA A 92 6.81 -7.27 1.50
CA ALA A 92 7.34 -8.48 0.89
C ALA A 92 6.65 -9.79 1.30
N ALA A 93 5.74 -9.74 2.29
CA ALA A 93 5.12 -10.92 2.87
C ALA A 93 3.68 -11.14 2.40
N TYR A 94 3.18 -12.36 2.60
CA TYR A 94 1.79 -12.72 2.39
C TYR A 94 0.91 -11.95 3.40
N TYR A 95 0.22 -10.90 2.95
CA TYR A 95 -0.71 -10.16 3.81
C TYR A 95 -2.14 -10.68 3.60
N PRO A 96 -2.85 -11.04 4.68
CA PRO A 96 -4.28 -11.35 4.61
C PRO A 96 -5.11 -10.06 4.47
N TYR A 97 -5.03 -9.40 3.30
CA TYR A 97 -5.70 -8.11 3.02
C TYR A 97 -7.22 -8.10 3.25
N HIS A 98 -7.86 -9.27 3.26
CA HIS A 98 -9.29 -9.43 3.53
C HIS A 98 -9.67 -9.08 4.98
N LEU A 99 -8.71 -9.13 5.91
CA LEU A 99 -8.92 -8.75 7.32
C LEU A 99 -8.87 -7.23 7.53
N HIS A 100 -8.37 -6.47 6.56
CA HIS A 100 -8.15 -5.04 6.74
C HIS A 100 -9.43 -4.22 6.54
N ARG A 101 -9.68 -3.29 7.46
CA ARG A 101 -10.85 -2.42 7.49
C ARG A 101 -10.45 -0.96 7.37
N PHE A 102 -11.21 -0.24 6.53
CA PHE A 102 -11.06 1.20 6.30
C PHE A 102 -12.42 1.83 6.58
N ASP A 103 -12.58 2.34 7.78
CA ASP A 103 -13.85 2.85 8.27
C ASP A 103 -13.94 4.35 7.99
N GLY A 104 -15.00 4.75 7.29
CA GLY A 104 -15.25 6.14 6.91
C GLY A 104 -14.30 6.70 5.85
N VAL A 105 -13.36 5.91 5.33
CA VAL A 105 -12.46 6.31 4.25
C VAL A 105 -13.23 6.41 2.94
N GLY A 106 -13.04 7.50 2.20
CA GLY A 106 -13.64 7.69 0.88
C GLY A 106 -13.21 6.61 -0.12
N ARG A 107 -14.08 6.29 -1.08
CA ARG A 107 -13.78 5.32 -2.15
C ARG A 107 -12.99 5.92 -3.31
N CYS A 108 -12.65 7.20 -3.22
CA CYS A 108 -11.89 7.95 -4.22
C CYS A 108 -10.59 8.46 -3.58
N LEU A 109 -9.45 7.98 -4.08
CA LEU A 109 -8.13 8.41 -3.63
C LEU A 109 -7.46 9.33 -4.65
N ARG A 110 -6.58 10.21 -4.16
CA ARG A 110 -5.63 10.92 -5.00
C ARG A 110 -4.50 9.99 -5.46
N LEU A 111 -4.03 9.13 -4.56
CA LEU A 111 -3.00 8.16 -4.87
C LEU A 111 -3.27 6.82 -4.16
N LEU A 112 -3.20 5.73 -4.92
CA LEU A 112 -3.11 4.38 -4.40
C LEU A 112 -1.80 3.75 -4.90
N ASP A 113 -0.92 3.37 -3.98
CA ASP A 113 0.40 2.80 -4.26
C ASP A 113 0.52 1.46 -3.54
N ILE A 114 0.55 0.36 -4.29
CA ILE A 114 0.53 -0.99 -3.71
C ILE A 114 1.58 -1.90 -4.33
N ASP A 115 2.13 -2.78 -3.49
CA ASP A 115 2.95 -3.90 -3.94
C ASP A 115 2.05 -5.11 -4.25
N ILE A 116 2.31 -5.78 -5.37
CA ILE A 116 1.66 -7.03 -5.79
C ILE A 116 2.73 -8.10 -5.89
N GLY A 117 2.77 -9.00 -4.90
CA GLY A 117 3.73 -10.10 -4.81
C GLY A 117 3.12 -11.49 -5.03
N ALA A 118 3.97 -12.52 -5.06
CA ALA A 118 3.57 -13.92 -5.10
C ALA A 118 2.71 -14.29 -3.87
N GLY A 119 1.47 -14.75 -4.10
CA GLY A 119 0.52 -15.14 -3.04
C GLY A 119 -0.28 -13.98 -2.44
N SER A 120 -0.09 -12.75 -2.90
CA SER A 120 -0.78 -11.58 -2.35
C SER A 120 -2.25 -11.52 -2.78
N VAL A 121 -3.20 -11.49 -1.83
CA VAL A 121 -4.65 -11.27 -2.09
C VAL A 121 -4.97 -9.77 -2.18
N VAL A 122 -4.34 -9.05 -3.13
CA VAL A 122 -4.49 -7.58 -3.30
C VAL A 122 -5.86 -7.17 -3.83
N ALA A 123 -6.62 -8.09 -4.44
CA ALA A 123 -7.97 -7.82 -4.91
C ALA A 123 -8.86 -7.19 -3.83
N SER A 124 -8.74 -7.63 -2.58
CA SER A 124 -9.54 -7.12 -1.47
C SER A 124 -9.28 -5.64 -1.19
N LEU A 125 -8.03 -5.19 -1.32
CA LEU A 125 -7.66 -3.79 -1.13
C LEU A 125 -8.04 -2.94 -2.35
N LEU A 126 -7.75 -3.42 -3.55
CA LEU A 126 -8.10 -2.75 -4.81
C LEU A 126 -9.62 -2.52 -4.93
N ARG A 127 -10.44 -3.50 -4.55
CA ARG A 127 -11.91 -3.42 -4.63
C ARG A 127 -12.55 -2.51 -3.58
N LYS A 128 -11.81 -2.05 -2.57
CA LYS A 128 -12.35 -1.07 -1.60
C LYS A 128 -12.49 0.33 -2.21
N PHE A 129 -11.66 0.65 -3.20
CA PHE A 129 -11.63 1.95 -3.87
C PHE A 129 -12.24 1.85 -5.26
N ASP A 130 -13.11 2.79 -5.59
CA ASP A 130 -13.78 2.87 -6.89
C ASP A 130 -12.92 3.67 -7.90
N GLU A 131 -12.21 4.70 -7.41
CA GLU A 131 -11.35 5.58 -8.21
C GLU A 131 -10.06 5.93 -7.46
N ALA A 132 -8.95 6.02 -8.19
CA ALA A 132 -7.70 6.61 -7.72
C ALA A 132 -7.12 7.49 -8.83
N HIS A 133 -6.89 8.79 -8.59
CA HIS A 133 -6.35 9.66 -9.64
C HIS A 133 -5.01 9.13 -10.18
N GLY A 134 -4.10 8.78 -9.26
CA GLY A 134 -2.89 8.01 -9.53
C GLY A 134 -2.97 6.60 -8.95
N LEU A 135 -2.61 5.60 -9.75
CA LEU A 135 -2.45 4.22 -9.35
C LEU A 135 -1.02 3.77 -9.62
N LYS A 136 -0.30 3.38 -8.58
CA LYS A 136 1.06 2.84 -8.66
C LYS A 136 1.05 1.39 -8.23
N LEU A 137 1.54 0.51 -9.09
CA LEU A 137 1.64 -0.92 -8.84
C LEU A 137 3.10 -1.32 -8.90
N ALA A 138 3.62 -1.91 -7.84
CA ALA A 138 4.93 -2.56 -7.86
C ALA A 138 4.76 -4.07 -7.86
N ILE A 139 5.14 -4.71 -8.95
CA ILE A 139 4.81 -6.11 -9.21
C ILE A 139 6.08 -6.94 -9.13
N SER A 140 6.06 -7.91 -8.23
CA SER A 140 7.06 -8.95 -8.10
C SER A 140 6.44 -10.26 -8.57
N MET A 141 6.76 -10.74 -9.78
CA MET A 141 6.07 -11.92 -10.30
C MET A 141 6.43 -13.16 -9.49
N PRO A 142 5.43 -14.01 -9.20
CA PRO A 142 5.67 -15.38 -8.84
C PRO A 142 6.33 -16.14 -10.00
N ARG A 143 7.21 -17.10 -9.66
CA ARG A 143 7.80 -18.03 -10.66
C ARG A 143 6.84 -19.13 -11.10
N GLU A 144 5.69 -19.27 -10.42
CA GLU A 144 4.74 -20.37 -10.58
C GLU A 144 3.49 -19.96 -11.36
N ILE A 145 2.97 -20.88 -12.20
CA ILE A 145 1.81 -20.66 -13.09
C ILE A 145 0.53 -20.35 -12.30
N THR A 146 0.28 -21.06 -11.20
CA THR A 146 -0.90 -20.89 -10.34
C THR A 146 -0.99 -19.49 -9.75
N ALA A 147 0.16 -18.93 -9.37
CA ALA A 147 0.23 -17.59 -8.80
C ALA A 147 0.08 -16.49 -9.88
N TYR A 148 0.39 -16.78 -11.15
CA TYR A 148 0.06 -15.91 -12.28
C TYR A 148 -1.46 -15.87 -12.55
N GLU A 149 -2.17 -17.00 -12.48
CA GLU A 149 -3.63 -17.02 -12.63
C GLU A 149 -4.34 -16.28 -11.49
N SER A 150 -3.87 -16.43 -10.24
CA SER A 150 -4.36 -15.64 -9.11
C SER A 150 -4.20 -14.15 -9.38
N PHE A 151 -3.02 -13.73 -9.85
CA PHE A 151 -2.75 -12.34 -10.21
C PHE A 151 -3.76 -11.78 -11.22
N LEU A 152 -4.02 -12.51 -12.32
CA LEU A 152 -4.97 -12.08 -13.35
C LEU A 152 -6.39 -11.95 -12.78
N ASN A 153 -6.81 -12.91 -11.96
CA ASN A 153 -8.13 -12.89 -11.34
C ASN A 153 -8.27 -11.76 -10.32
N GLU A 154 -7.20 -11.36 -9.66
CA GLU A 154 -7.23 -10.32 -8.66
C GLU A 154 -7.18 -8.91 -9.25
N THR A 155 -6.44 -8.77 -10.36
CA THR A 155 -6.26 -7.49 -11.07
C THR A 155 -7.29 -7.28 -12.20
N ASN A 156 -8.27 -8.18 -12.33
CA ASN A 156 -9.38 -8.03 -13.29
C ASN A 156 -10.33 -6.87 -12.96
N LYS A 157 -10.31 -6.38 -11.71
CA LYS A 157 -11.14 -5.28 -11.22
C LYS A 157 -10.25 -4.33 -10.44
N MET A 158 -9.88 -3.24 -11.09
CA MET A 158 -9.05 -2.19 -10.53
C MET A 158 -9.84 -0.89 -10.42
N PRO A 159 -9.46 0.00 -9.48
CA PRO A 159 -10.04 1.34 -9.44
C PRO A 159 -9.77 2.05 -10.75
N LYS A 160 -10.74 2.87 -11.18
CA LYS A 160 -10.53 3.78 -12.31
C LYS A 160 -9.35 4.69 -11.98
N CYS A 161 -8.48 4.94 -12.95
CA CYS A 161 -7.36 5.85 -12.76
C CYS A 161 -7.04 6.65 -14.01
N LYS A 162 -6.42 7.83 -13.81
CA LYS A 162 -5.96 8.70 -14.90
C LYS A 162 -4.46 8.54 -15.15
N ILE A 163 -3.70 8.29 -14.09
CA ILE A 163 -2.26 8.07 -14.13
C ILE A 163 -1.99 6.66 -13.60
N LEU A 164 -1.41 5.81 -14.43
CA LEU A 164 -0.97 4.46 -14.07
C LEU A 164 0.55 4.41 -14.08
N THR A 165 1.16 3.96 -12.99
CA THR A 165 2.58 3.62 -12.93
C THR A 165 2.73 2.14 -12.62
N VAL A 166 3.44 1.41 -13.46
CA VAL A 166 3.73 -0.01 -13.25
C VAL A 166 5.23 -0.18 -13.07
N SER A 167 5.62 -0.69 -11.92
CA SER A 167 6.99 -1.00 -11.53
C SER A 167 7.18 -2.52 -11.57
N LEU A 168 8.16 -3.01 -12.32
CA LEU A 168 8.43 -4.44 -12.48
C LEU A 168 9.88 -4.76 -12.10
N SER A 169 10.12 -5.90 -11.47
CA SER A 169 11.48 -6.43 -11.29
C SER A 169 12.06 -6.94 -12.61
N TRP A 170 13.28 -6.51 -12.94
CA TRP A 170 14.06 -6.94 -14.11
C TRP A 170 14.34 -8.45 -14.03
N ASN A 171 14.35 -9.13 -15.19
CA ASN A 171 14.56 -10.59 -15.38
C ASN A 171 13.34 -11.53 -15.25
N GLN A 172 12.10 -11.04 -15.33
CA GLN A 172 10.93 -11.92 -15.32
C GLN A 172 10.35 -12.11 -16.73
N HIS A 173 10.38 -13.35 -17.23
CA HIS A 173 9.90 -13.77 -18.57
C HIS A 173 8.37 -13.62 -18.80
N GLY A 174 7.67 -12.81 -18.00
CA GLY A 174 6.22 -12.58 -18.07
C GLY A 174 5.80 -11.11 -17.95
N SER A 175 6.74 -10.16 -18.06
CA SER A 175 6.48 -8.73 -17.89
C SER A 175 5.48 -8.17 -18.93
N ALA A 176 5.65 -8.49 -20.20
CA ALA A 176 4.81 -7.95 -21.27
C ALA A 176 3.33 -8.38 -21.18
N PRO A 177 2.99 -9.68 -20.99
CA PRO A 177 1.61 -10.10 -20.79
C PRO A 177 0.92 -9.44 -19.59
N VAL A 178 1.65 -9.22 -18.48
CA VAL A 178 1.07 -8.57 -17.30
C VAL A 178 0.82 -7.09 -17.54
N VAL A 179 1.78 -6.36 -18.10
CA VAL A 179 1.56 -4.96 -18.46
C VAL A 179 0.35 -4.84 -19.38
N LEU A 180 0.24 -5.71 -20.39
CA LEU A 180 -0.91 -5.73 -21.30
C LEU A 180 -2.24 -6.01 -20.55
N HIS A 181 -2.24 -6.96 -19.61
CA HIS A 181 -3.41 -7.25 -18.79
C HIS A 181 -3.85 -6.03 -17.98
N ILE A 182 -2.92 -5.39 -17.26
CA ILE A 182 -3.20 -4.20 -16.43
C ILE A 182 -3.74 -3.07 -17.28
N LEU A 183 -3.14 -2.81 -18.45
CA LEU A 183 -3.60 -1.78 -19.38
C LEU A 183 -5.03 -2.05 -19.86
N ARG A 184 -5.40 -3.31 -20.10
CA ARG A 184 -6.77 -3.71 -20.47
C ARG A 184 -7.75 -3.52 -19.31
N SER A 185 -7.32 -3.76 -18.07
CA SER A 185 -8.14 -3.55 -16.87
C SER A 185 -8.35 -2.06 -16.53
N CYS A 186 -7.49 -1.16 -17.02
CA CYS A 186 -7.53 0.27 -16.73
C CYS A 186 -7.99 1.12 -17.94
N SER A 187 -9.29 1.14 -18.21
CA SER A 187 -9.85 1.79 -19.41
C SER A 187 -9.85 3.33 -19.40
N SER A 188 -9.65 3.98 -18.25
CA SER A 188 -9.71 5.45 -18.12
C SER A 188 -8.34 6.15 -18.11
N VAL A 189 -7.25 5.40 -18.34
CA VAL A 189 -5.88 5.89 -18.17
C VAL A 189 -5.52 6.86 -19.29
N LYS A 190 -4.93 8.01 -18.91
CA LYS A 190 -4.39 9.02 -19.82
C LYS A 190 -2.87 9.00 -19.89
N ARG A 191 -2.23 8.56 -18.81
CA ARG A 191 -0.76 8.53 -18.70
C ARG A 191 -0.32 7.20 -18.11
N VAL A 192 0.60 6.54 -18.80
CA VAL A 192 1.23 5.30 -18.37
C VAL A 192 2.72 5.54 -18.18
N SER A 193 3.25 5.14 -17.02
CA SER A 193 4.69 5.10 -16.76
C SER A 193 5.09 3.66 -16.43
N ILE A 194 6.07 3.12 -17.14
CA ILE A 194 6.62 1.78 -16.89
C ILE A 194 8.05 1.94 -16.38
N GLN A 195 8.28 1.38 -15.20
CA GLN A 195 9.54 1.44 -14.49
C GLN A 195 10.06 0.02 -14.30
N LEU A 196 11.27 -0.26 -14.77
CA LEU A 196 11.92 -1.54 -14.50
C LEU A 196 13.03 -1.33 -13.47
N TYR A 197 13.04 -2.18 -12.44
CA TYR A 197 13.99 -2.13 -11.35
C TYR A 197 14.88 -3.36 -11.38
N ASP A 198 16.19 -3.17 -11.37
CA ASP A 198 17.15 -4.25 -11.17
C ASP A 198 17.42 -4.45 -9.66
N TYR A 199 17.81 -5.67 -9.26
CA TYR A 199 18.14 -6.02 -7.85
C TYR A 199 19.29 -5.18 -7.27
N SER A 200 19.99 -4.40 -8.10
CA SER A 200 21.00 -3.41 -7.73
C SER A 200 20.44 -2.09 -7.16
N GLY A 201 19.10 -1.91 -7.14
CA GLY A 201 18.45 -0.69 -6.63
C GLY A 201 18.42 0.48 -7.63
N CYS A 202 18.98 0.30 -8.84
CA CYS A 202 18.88 1.26 -9.92
C CYS A 202 17.54 1.12 -10.65
N SER A 203 16.74 2.18 -10.64
CA SER A 203 15.49 2.25 -11.42
C SER A 203 15.78 2.78 -12.82
N SER A 204 15.46 2.00 -13.85
CA SER A 204 15.46 2.47 -15.24
C SER A 204 14.01 2.75 -15.63
N VAL A 205 13.65 4.03 -15.78
CA VAL A 205 12.35 4.41 -16.35
C VAL A 205 12.43 4.18 -17.86
N ILE A 206 11.75 3.15 -18.36
CA ILE A 206 11.87 2.78 -19.77
C ILE A 206 10.82 3.48 -20.63
N SER A 207 9.74 4.01 -20.04
CA SER A 207 8.73 4.70 -20.85
C SER A 207 7.84 5.60 -20.01
N ASN A 208 7.69 6.86 -20.44
CA ASN A 208 6.49 7.66 -20.17
C ASN A 208 5.66 7.63 -21.44
N LEU A 209 4.66 6.76 -21.50
CA LEU A 209 3.74 6.69 -22.62
C LEU A 209 2.54 7.60 -22.31
N PHE A 210 2.44 8.69 -23.07
CA PHE A 210 1.21 9.46 -23.14
C PHE A 210 0.27 8.72 -24.08
N LEU A 211 -0.89 8.28 -23.58
CA LEU A 211 -1.90 7.72 -24.46
C LEU A 211 -2.62 8.91 -25.13
N PRO A 212 -2.65 9.00 -26.46
CA PRO A 212 -3.41 10.03 -27.14
C PRO A 212 -4.88 9.67 -27.04
N PHE A 213 -5.63 10.39 -26.22
CA PHE A 213 -7.07 10.48 -26.28
C PHE A 213 -7.46 11.96 -26.21
#